data_AF-A0A0C9YVS5-F1
#
_entry.id   AF-A0A0C9YVS5-F1
#
_cell.length_a   1.000
_cell.length_b   1.000
_cell.length_c   1.000
_cell.angle_alpha   90.00
_cell.angle_beta   90.00
_cell.angle_gamma   90.00
#
_symmetry.space_group_name_H-M   'P 1'
#
loop_
_entity.id
_entity.type
_entity.pdbx_description
1 polymer ?
#
loop_
_entity_poly.entity_id
_entity_poly.type
_entity_poly.pdbx_seq_one_letter_code
_entity_poly.pdbx_strand_id
1 'polypeptide(L)'
;MAMHAYGHEWACQLVYNLHLISGLGLSDGEGMECLWSHFIKLIGIKRVSSRQCHVWLLDHHATAIGYEMQMELGDWIRCHLKKGVCEQGSATQEVLDNCGVSITELRKQWASQRAVQLSIRAHAPVKLKKELDTVLALQADLDTTTKVIQVTWATIERGNVTPGILDALASVERSHTRLIVKAEAL
;
A
#
# COMPACT_ATOMS: atom_id res chain seq x y z
N MET A 1 -7.10 -15.54 6.91
CA MET A 1 -7.87 -14.32 6.63
C MET A 1 -7.88 -13.54 7.92
N ALA A 2 -6.86 -12.72 8.13
CA ALA A 2 -6.77 -11.89 9.34
C ALA A 2 -7.67 -10.68 9.10
N MET A 3 -8.66 -10.47 9.97
CA MET A 3 -9.44 -9.22 10.02
C MET A 3 -8.69 -8.10 10.75
N HIS A 4 -7.40 -8.31 11.06
CA HIS A 4 -6.54 -7.26 11.59
C HIS A 4 -6.15 -6.29 10.49
N ALA A 5 -6.51 -5.01 10.67
CA ALA A 5 -5.98 -3.91 9.88
C ALA A 5 -4.43 -3.95 9.82
N TYR A 6 -3.77 -4.31 10.91
CA TYR A 6 -2.31 -4.26 11.05
C TYR A 6 -1.53 -5.29 10.22
N GLY A 7 -2.19 -6.31 9.64
CA GLY A 7 -1.53 -7.29 8.77
C GLY A 7 -1.32 -6.83 7.33
N HIS A 8 -1.94 -5.71 6.94
CA HIS A 8 -1.95 -5.20 5.57
C HIS A 8 -1.15 -3.90 5.41
N GLU A 9 -0.76 -3.60 4.17
CA GLU A 9 -0.15 -2.33 3.80
C GLU A 9 -0.97 -1.14 4.31
N TRP A 10 -0.30 -0.05 4.69
CA TRP A 10 -0.93 1.16 5.24
C TRP A 10 -2.08 1.69 4.36
N ALA A 11 -1.94 1.65 3.03
CA ALA A 11 -2.98 2.06 2.11
C ALA A 11 -4.28 1.23 2.27
N CYS A 12 -4.16 -0.08 2.48
CA CYS A 12 -5.31 -0.94 2.76
C CYS A 12 -5.95 -0.60 4.10
N GLN A 13 -5.15 -0.25 5.12
CA GLN A 13 -5.67 0.17 6.42
C GLN A 13 -6.53 1.44 6.29
N LEU A 14 -6.08 2.43 5.52
CA LEU A 14 -6.84 3.66 5.28
C LEU A 14 -8.22 3.46 4.62
N VAL A 15 -8.43 2.32 3.95
CA VAL A 15 -9.68 2.00 3.25
C VAL A 15 -10.56 1.08 4.08
N TYR A 16 -9.98 0.04 4.69
CA TYR A 16 -10.73 -1.07 5.28
C TYR A 16 -10.69 -1.11 6.81
N ASN A 17 -9.86 -0.30 7.47
CA ASN A 17 -9.83 -0.27 8.93
C ASN A 17 -11.12 0.37 9.46
N LEU A 18 -11.90 -0.41 10.22
CA LEU A 18 -13.15 0.02 10.84
C LEU A 18 -12.99 1.28 11.70
N HIS A 19 -11.84 1.47 12.34
CA HIS A 19 -11.54 2.66 13.16
C HIS A 19 -11.45 3.94 12.33
N LEU A 20 -11.09 3.82 11.05
CA LEU A 20 -10.90 4.95 10.14
C LEU A 20 -12.14 5.22 9.27
N ILE A 21 -13.10 4.29 9.26
CA ILE A 21 -14.35 4.43 8.52
C ILE A 21 -15.38 5.13 9.40
N SER A 22 -15.82 6.30 8.93
CA SER A 22 -16.88 7.05 9.61
C SER A 22 -18.18 6.25 9.66
N GLY A 23 -18.81 6.19 10.84
CA GLY A 23 -20.14 5.61 11.04
C GLY A 23 -20.18 4.13 11.44
N LEU A 24 -19.05 3.42 11.49
CA LEU A 24 -18.98 2.03 11.97
C LEU A 24 -18.85 1.90 13.50
N GLY A 25 -19.03 3.02 14.21
CA GLY A 25 -18.90 3.12 15.66
C GLY A 25 -17.45 3.05 16.13
N LEU A 26 -17.22 3.24 17.43
CA LEU A 26 -15.93 2.99 18.10
C LEU A 26 -15.65 1.47 18.21
N SER A 27 -16.14 0.68 17.26
CA SER A 27 -15.94 -0.76 17.22
C SER A 27 -14.53 -1.01 16.72
N ASP A 28 -13.72 -1.63 17.56
CA ASP A 28 -12.33 -1.86 17.28
C ASP A 28 -12.06 -3.06 16.36
N GLY A 29 -13.12 -3.73 15.91
CA GLY A 29 -13.06 -4.97 15.17
C GLY A 29 -12.99 -6.22 16.05
N GLU A 30 -12.81 -6.08 17.37
CA GLU A 30 -12.70 -7.20 18.31
C GLU A 30 -13.95 -8.07 18.28
N GLY A 31 -15.14 -7.46 18.19
CA GLY A 31 -16.40 -8.21 18.10
C GLY A 31 -16.43 -9.20 16.92
N MET A 32 -15.78 -8.86 15.80
CA MET A 32 -15.72 -9.78 14.66
C MET A 32 -14.66 -10.86 14.82
N GLU A 33 -13.55 -10.54 15.47
CA GLU A 33 -12.51 -11.52 15.82
C GLU A 33 -13.01 -12.51 16.88
N CYS A 34 -13.73 -12.02 17.89
CA CYS A 34 -14.46 -12.84 18.85
C CYS A 34 -15.42 -13.78 18.11
N LEU A 35 -16.29 -13.26 17.23
CA LEU A 35 -17.22 -14.09 16.46
C LEU A 35 -16.47 -15.14 15.62
N TRP A 36 -15.41 -14.72 14.93
CA TRP A 36 -14.59 -15.62 14.12
C TRP A 36 -13.96 -16.74 14.95
N SER A 37 -13.45 -16.44 16.15
CA SER A 37 -12.87 -17.44 17.07
C SER A 37 -13.86 -18.54 17.46
N HIS A 38 -15.15 -18.18 17.63
CA HIS A 38 -16.22 -19.15 17.86
C HIS A 38 -16.45 -20.05 16.65
N PHE A 39 -16.33 -19.52 15.43
CA PHE A 39 -16.55 -20.26 14.19
C PHE A 39 -15.38 -21.13 13.74
N ILE A 40 -14.13 -20.78 14.09
CA ILE A 40 -12.93 -21.57 13.71
C ILE A 40 -13.06 -23.03 14.12
N LYS A 41 -13.64 -23.30 15.29
CA LYS A 41 -13.84 -24.66 15.83
C LYS A 41 -14.63 -25.56 14.86
N LEU A 42 -15.48 -24.98 14.01
CA LEU A 42 -16.29 -25.71 13.04
C LEU A 42 -15.55 -26.06 11.74
N ILE A 43 -14.36 -25.49 11.48
CA ILE A 43 -13.63 -25.70 10.22
C ILE A 43 -13.26 -27.17 10.04
N GLY A 44 -12.81 -27.85 11.10
CA GLY A 44 -12.45 -29.28 11.03
C GLY A 44 -13.66 -30.17 10.72
N ILE A 45 -14.79 -29.91 11.39
CA ILE A 45 -16.03 -30.69 11.24
C ILE A 45 -16.60 -30.50 9.82
N LYS A 46 -16.57 -29.26 9.30
CA LYS A 46 -17.09 -28.91 7.98
C LYS A 46 -16.24 -29.37 6.80
N ARG A 47 -15.11 -30.04 7.01
CA ARG A 47 -14.33 -30.58 5.87
C ARG A 47 -14.89 -31.89 5.33
N VAL A 48 -15.65 -32.62 6.15
CA VAL A 48 -16.12 -33.98 5.84
C VAL A 48 -17.64 -34.09 5.73
N SER A 49 -18.37 -32.99 5.94
CA SER A 49 -19.84 -32.98 5.94
C SER A 49 -20.44 -32.47 4.64
N SER A 50 -21.72 -32.81 4.42
CA SER A 50 -22.48 -32.36 3.24
C SER A 50 -22.84 -30.87 3.35
N ARG A 51 -23.18 -30.26 2.21
CA ARG A 51 -23.60 -28.85 2.15
C ARG A 51 -24.80 -28.55 3.06
N GLN A 52 -25.82 -29.42 3.12
CA GLN A 52 -26.97 -29.19 4.01
C GLN A 52 -26.54 -29.20 5.49
N CYS A 53 -25.66 -30.13 5.86
CA CYS A 53 -25.12 -30.20 7.21
C CYS A 53 -24.30 -28.95 7.58
N HIS A 54 -23.55 -28.37 6.63
CA HIS A 54 -22.81 -27.12 6.87
C HIS A 54 -23.71 -25.95 7.21
N VAL A 55 -24.79 -25.79 6.45
CA VAL A 55 -25.75 -24.69 6.64
C VAL A 55 -26.43 -24.85 8.00
N TRP A 56 -26.91 -26.06 8.30
CA TRP A 56 -27.56 -26.33 9.58
C TRP A 56 -26.62 -26.10 10.79
N LEU A 57 -25.38 -26.58 10.70
CA LEU A 57 -24.40 -26.43 11.79
C LEU A 57 -23.95 -24.96 11.96
N LEU A 58 -23.85 -24.21 10.86
CA LEU A 58 -23.59 -22.76 10.92
C LEU A 58 -24.72 -22.03 11.64
N ASP A 59 -25.95 -22.29 11.22
CA ASP A 59 -27.14 -21.63 11.74
C ASP A 59 -27.37 -21.92 13.23
N HIS A 60 -27.24 -23.19 13.62
CA HIS A 60 -27.37 -23.59 15.02
C HIS A 60 -26.29 -22.96 15.90
N HIS A 61 -25.03 -22.95 15.43
CA HIS A 61 -23.92 -22.35 16.17
C HIS A 61 -24.04 -20.82 16.25
N ALA A 62 -24.46 -20.17 15.17
CA ALA A 62 -24.73 -18.73 15.16
C ALA A 62 -25.85 -18.36 16.15
N THR A 63 -26.89 -19.18 16.21
CA THR A 63 -28.00 -18.99 17.17
C THR A 63 -27.53 -19.12 18.61
N ALA A 64 -26.71 -20.14 18.91
CA ALA A 64 -26.15 -20.35 20.24
C ALA A 64 -25.26 -19.17 20.68
N ILE A 65 -24.32 -18.75 19.82
CA ILE A 65 -23.48 -17.57 20.07
C ILE A 65 -24.36 -16.33 20.27
N GLY A 66 -25.37 -16.13 19.43
CA GLY A 66 -26.27 -14.99 19.51
C GLY A 66 -27.02 -14.94 20.85
N TYR A 67 -27.41 -16.10 21.39
CA TYR A 67 -28.02 -16.20 22.71
C TYR A 67 -27.03 -15.83 23.83
N GLU A 68 -25.81 -16.37 23.80
CA GLU A 68 -24.74 -16.03 24.75
C GLU A 68 -24.43 -14.52 24.72
N MET A 69 -24.28 -13.94 23.53
CA MET A 69 -24.02 -12.51 23.36
C MET A 69 -25.16 -11.64 23.87
N GLN A 70 -26.42 -12.07 23.74
CA GLN A 70 -27.57 -11.34 24.28
C GLN A 70 -27.59 -11.35 25.81
N MET A 71 -27.19 -12.46 26.43
CA MET A 71 -27.10 -12.57 27.89
C MET A 71 -26.04 -11.62 28.46
N GLU A 72 -24.90 -11.47 27.77
CA GLU A 72 -23.80 -10.60 28.19
C GLU A 72 -23.94 -9.15 27.70
N LEU A 73 -24.93 -8.85 26.86
CA LEU A 73 -25.07 -7.57 26.17
C LEU A 73 -25.13 -6.38 27.14
N GLY A 74 -25.84 -6.52 28.26
CA GLY A 74 -25.95 -5.46 29.25
C GLY A 74 -24.62 -5.08 29.89
N ASP A 75 -23.81 -6.08 30.23
CA ASP A 75 -22.48 -5.85 30.81
C ASP A 75 -21.49 -5.36 29.77
N TRP A 76 -21.62 -5.85 28.52
CA TRP A 76 -20.84 -5.32 27.39
C TRP A 76 -21.13 -3.84 27.15
N ILE A 77 -22.41 -3.42 27.06
CA ILE A 77 -22.79 -2.00 26.86
C ILE A 77 -22.23 -1.15 28.00
N ARG A 78 -22.37 -1.61 29.25
CA ARG A 78 -21.87 -0.89 30.42
C ARG A 78 -20.35 -0.68 30.36
N CYS A 79 -19.60 -1.74 30.06
CA CYS A 79 -18.15 -1.68 29.91
C CYS A 79 -17.73 -0.80 28.74
N HIS A 80 -18.44 -0.89 27.61
CA HIS A 80 -18.15 -0.12 26.40
C HIS A 80 -18.37 1.39 26.63
N LEU A 81 -19.49 1.77 27.26
CA LEU A 81 -19.75 3.18 27.60
C LEU A 81 -18.71 3.73 28.57
N LYS A 82 -18.34 2.96 29.60
CA LYS A 82 -17.36 3.42 30.59
C LYS A 82 -15.95 3.54 30.00
N LYS A 83 -15.44 2.45 29.42
CA LYS A 83 -14.04 2.37 28.96
C LYS A 83 -13.86 2.98 27.57
N GLY A 84 -14.64 2.50 26.59
CA GLY A 84 -14.48 2.87 25.19
C GLY A 84 -14.97 4.28 24.86
N VAL A 85 -16.01 4.77 25.55
CA VAL A 85 -16.52 6.13 25.32
C VAL A 85 -15.94 7.12 26.33
N CYS A 86 -16.16 6.92 27.63
CA CYS A 86 -15.79 7.93 28.62
C CYS A 86 -14.27 8.00 28.86
N GLU A 87 -13.62 6.89 29.24
CA GLU A 87 -12.18 6.89 29.56
C GLU A 87 -11.34 7.21 28.32
N GLN A 88 -11.58 6.53 27.20
CA GLN A 88 -10.86 6.77 25.94
C GLN A 88 -11.17 8.15 25.33
N GLY A 89 -12.41 8.63 25.45
CA GLY A 89 -12.79 9.97 25.03
C GLY A 89 -12.07 11.05 25.85
N SER A 90 -11.97 10.87 27.16
CA SER A 90 -11.25 11.79 28.05
C SER A 90 -9.75 11.83 27.74
N ALA A 91 -9.12 10.66 27.57
CA ALA A 91 -7.71 10.57 27.18
C ALA A 91 -7.45 11.22 25.82
N THR A 92 -8.36 11.00 24.85
CA THR A 92 -8.23 11.63 23.52
C THR A 92 -8.40 13.14 23.60
N GLN A 93 -9.33 13.62 24.43
CA GLN A 93 -9.54 15.06 24.63
C GLN A 93 -8.31 15.73 25.23
N GLU A 94 -7.68 15.11 26.22
CA GLU A 94 -6.42 15.62 26.81
C GLU A 94 -5.30 15.74 25.76
N VAL A 95 -5.17 14.74 24.88
CA VAL A 95 -4.21 14.78 23.77
C VAL A 95 -4.53 15.92 22.79
N LEU A 96 -5.81 16.13 22.47
CA LEU A 96 -6.24 17.22 21.59
C LEU A 96 -5.99 18.59 22.20
N ASP A 97 -6.27 18.75 23.49
CA ASP A 97 -6.07 20.00 24.22
C ASP A 97 -4.58 20.36 24.28
N ASN A 98 -3.71 19.36 24.50
CA ASN A 98 -2.26 19.53 24.48
C ASN A 98 -1.67 19.79 23.09
N CYS A 99 -2.38 19.41 22.02
CA CYS A 99 -1.90 19.57 20.65
C CYS A 99 -1.91 21.04 20.19
N GLY A 100 -2.74 21.89 20.80
CA GLY A 100 -2.84 23.33 20.49
C GLY A 100 -3.37 23.64 19.08
N VAL A 101 -3.84 22.63 18.34
CA VAL A 101 -4.38 22.76 16.98
C VAL A 101 -5.89 22.53 17.00
N SER A 102 -6.65 23.37 16.30
CA SER A 102 -8.10 23.21 16.19
C SER A 102 -8.48 21.87 15.55
N ILE A 103 -9.55 21.23 16.05
CA ILE A 103 -10.09 19.98 15.48
C ILE A 103 -10.42 20.14 13.99
N THR A 104 -10.86 21.32 13.56
CA THR A 104 -11.12 21.64 12.15
C THR A 104 -9.87 21.54 11.29
N GLU A 105 -8.73 22.03 11.78
CA GLU A 105 -7.47 21.94 11.05
C GLU A 105 -6.94 20.51 11.05
N LEU A 106 -7.05 19.78 12.17
CA LEU A 106 -6.67 18.35 12.22
C LEU A 106 -7.46 17.51 11.22
N ARG A 107 -8.77 17.75 11.09
CA ARG A 107 -9.61 17.08 10.07
C ARG A 107 -9.18 17.41 8.65
N LYS A 108 -8.81 18.66 8.38
CA LYS A 108 -8.31 19.09 7.07
C LYS A 108 -6.98 18.41 6.74
N GLN A 109 -6.05 18.38 7.69
CA GLN A 109 -4.76 17.71 7.54
C GLN A 109 -4.92 16.22 7.32
N TRP A 110 -5.79 15.56 8.09
CA TRP A 110 -6.12 14.15 7.91
C TRP A 110 -6.67 13.84 6.51
N ALA A 111 -7.60 14.65 6.02
CA ALA A 111 -8.14 14.50 4.67
C ALA A 111 -7.04 14.65 3.60
N SER A 112 -6.16 15.64 3.76
CA SER A 112 -5.04 15.87 2.86
C SER A 112 -4.04 14.71 2.86
N GLN A 113 -3.70 14.18 4.05
CA GLN A 113 -2.82 13.03 4.20
C GLN A 113 -3.40 11.78 3.53
N ARG A 114 -4.69 11.48 3.77
CA ARG A 114 -5.37 10.36 3.14
C ARG A 114 -5.36 10.48 1.62
N ALA A 115 -5.63 11.66 1.07
CA ALA A 115 -5.63 11.88 -0.37
C ALA A 115 -4.25 11.59 -1.01
N VAL A 116 -3.16 12.01 -0.35
CA VAL A 116 -1.80 11.74 -0.82
C VAL A 116 -1.46 10.25 -0.71
N GLN A 117 -1.77 9.62 0.42
CA GLN A 117 -1.40 8.24 0.71
C GLN A 117 -2.22 7.21 -0.09
N LEU A 118 -3.46 7.55 -0.45
CA LEU A 118 -4.29 6.74 -1.35
C LEU A 118 -4.07 7.07 -2.83
N SER A 119 -3.22 8.05 -3.15
CA SER A 119 -2.91 8.36 -4.55
C SER A 119 -2.16 7.20 -5.20
N ILE A 120 -2.50 6.91 -6.46
CA ILE A 120 -1.94 5.81 -7.26
C ILE A 120 -0.39 5.84 -7.30
N ARG A 121 0.22 7.04 -7.21
CA ARG A 121 1.67 7.22 -7.16
C ARG A 121 2.32 6.64 -5.90
N ALA A 122 1.61 6.60 -4.77
CA ALA A 122 2.12 6.03 -3.53
C ALA A 122 2.08 4.48 -3.52
N HIS A 123 1.21 3.86 -4.35
CA HIS A 123 0.96 2.42 -4.35
C HIS A 123 1.71 1.63 -5.44
N ALA A 124 2.37 2.31 -6.39
CA ALA A 124 3.14 1.68 -7.46
C ALA A 124 4.68 1.76 -7.33
N PRO A 125 5.31 1.76 -6.14
CA PRO A 125 6.72 2.12 -6.01
C PRO A 125 7.66 1.07 -6.62
N VAL A 126 7.36 -0.22 -6.51
CA VAL A 126 8.34 -1.26 -6.91
C VAL A 126 8.52 -1.35 -8.43
N LYS A 127 7.41 -1.31 -9.18
CA LYS A 127 7.46 -1.39 -10.65
C LYS A 127 8.00 -0.09 -11.25
N LEU A 128 7.51 1.06 -10.78
CA LEU A 128 7.99 2.37 -11.24
C LEU A 128 9.46 2.60 -10.89
N LYS A 129 9.91 2.17 -9.70
CA LYS A 129 11.34 2.26 -9.33
C LYS A 129 12.21 1.39 -10.23
N LYS A 130 11.80 0.16 -10.55
CA LYS A 130 12.51 -0.70 -11.50
C LYS A 130 12.59 -0.07 -12.90
N GLU A 131 11.49 0.48 -13.39
CA GLU A 131 11.46 1.16 -14.69
C GLU A 131 12.37 2.41 -14.68
N LEU A 132 12.35 3.20 -13.60
CA LEU A 132 13.24 4.35 -13.45
C LEU A 132 14.72 3.93 -13.38
N ASP A 133 15.05 2.91 -12.61
CA ASP A 133 16.41 2.37 -12.50
C ASP A 133 16.92 1.89 -13.87
N THR A 134 16.05 1.28 -14.70
CA THR A 134 16.41 0.89 -16.08
C THR A 134 16.66 2.10 -16.98
N VAL A 135 15.86 3.17 -16.87
CA VAL A 135 16.08 4.40 -17.64
C VAL A 135 17.40 5.07 -17.25
N LEU A 136 17.71 5.14 -15.95
CA LEU A 136 18.97 5.71 -15.45
C LEU A 136 20.19 4.90 -15.92
N ALA A 137 20.09 3.57 -15.95
CA ALA A 137 21.16 2.71 -16.48
C ALA A 137 21.40 2.96 -17.99
N LEU A 138 20.32 3.03 -18.78
CA LEU A 138 20.41 3.31 -20.22
C LEU A 138 21.02 4.70 -20.50
N GLN A 139 20.73 5.70 -19.66
CA GLN A 139 21.36 7.02 -19.77
C GLN A 139 22.87 6.97 -19.52
N ALA A 140 23.31 6.22 -18.50
CA ALA A 140 24.74 6.05 -18.21
C ALA A 140 25.48 5.33 -19.35
N ASP A 141 24.84 4.34 -19.98
CA ASP A 141 25.40 3.64 -21.15
C ASP A 141 25.52 4.56 -22.37
N LEU A 142 24.54 5.44 -22.58
CA LEU A 142 24.55 6.45 -23.65
C LEU A 142 25.67 7.46 -23.46
N ASP A 143 25.86 7.96 -22.23
CA ASP A 143 26.94 8.88 -21.88
C ASP A 143 28.32 8.22 -22.05
N THR A 144 28.43 6.95 -21.68
CA THR A 144 29.66 6.15 -21.86
C THR A 144 29.98 5.98 -23.34
N THR A 145 28.99 5.62 -24.15
CA THR A 145 29.14 5.47 -25.61
C THR A 145 29.54 6.80 -26.26
N THR A 146 28.97 7.92 -25.81
CA THR A 146 29.34 9.27 -26.27
C THR A 146 30.82 9.56 -26.00
N LYS A 147 31.30 9.28 -24.78
CA LYS A 147 32.71 9.46 -24.42
C LYS A 147 33.63 8.57 -25.26
N VAL A 148 33.25 7.32 -25.51
CA VAL A 148 34.04 6.39 -26.35
C VAL A 148 34.14 6.91 -27.78
N ILE A 149 33.04 7.38 -28.38
CA ILE A 149 33.06 7.96 -29.74
C ILE A 149 33.99 9.17 -29.79
N GLN A 150 33.93 10.07 -28.81
CA GLN A 150 34.81 11.25 -28.73
C GLN A 150 36.29 10.88 -28.59
N VAL A 151 36.62 9.92 -27.71
CA VAL A 151 38.00 9.43 -27.53
C VAL A 151 38.51 8.75 -28.81
N THR A 152 37.65 8.01 -29.50
CA THR A 152 38.00 7.33 -30.74
C THR A 152 38.29 8.34 -31.85
N TRP A 153 37.47 9.40 -31.96
CA TRP A 153 37.75 10.54 -32.84
C TRP A 153 39.11 11.18 -32.55
N ALA A 154 39.37 11.54 -31.28
CA ALA A 154 40.62 12.18 -30.87
C ALA A 154 41.87 11.29 -31.07
N THR A 155 41.71 9.97 -31.08
CA THR A 155 42.78 9.01 -31.33
C THR A 155 43.05 8.85 -32.82
N ILE A 156 41.99 8.84 -33.64
CA ILE A 156 42.09 8.73 -35.10
C ILE A 156 42.67 10.01 -35.71
N GLU A 157 42.30 11.19 -35.20
CA GLU A 157 42.90 12.47 -35.62
C GLU A 157 44.43 12.52 -35.39
N ARG A 158 44.96 11.71 -34.48
CA ARG A 158 46.41 11.59 -34.22
C ARG A 158 47.12 10.52 -35.08
N GLY A 159 46.39 9.66 -35.78
CA GLY A 159 46.93 8.57 -36.60
C GLY A 159 46.87 8.85 -38.11
N ASN A 160 47.62 8.10 -38.92
CA ASN A 160 47.45 8.13 -40.38
C ASN A 160 46.16 7.37 -40.77
N VAL A 161 45.16 8.09 -41.28
CA VAL A 161 43.79 7.58 -41.41
C VAL A 161 43.48 7.06 -42.81
N THR A 162 42.80 5.91 -42.89
CA THR A 162 42.23 5.37 -44.15
C THR A 162 40.78 5.86 -44.31
N PRO A 163 40.33 6.31 -45.49
CA PRO A 163 38.98 6.86 -45.70
C PRO A 163 37.83 5.97 -45.21
N GLY A 164 37.95 4.65 -45.37
CA GLY A 164 36.92 3.70 -44.90
C GLY A 164 36.72 3.63 -43.38
N ILE A 165 37.74 4.01 -42.59
CA ILE A 165 37.63 4.06 -41.13
C ILE A 165 36.83 5.31 -40.71
N LEU A 166 37.01 6.43 -41.42
CA LEU A 166 36.24 7.66 -41.18
C LEU A 166 34.76 7.47 -41.52
N ASP A 167 34.45 6.82 -42.64
CA ASP A 167 33.07 6.56 -43.05
C ASP A 167 32.33 5.64 -42.05
N ALA A 168 33.02 4.61 -41.55
CA ALA A 168 32.48 3.72 -40.53
C ALA A 168 32.21 4.46 -39.21
N LEU A 169 33.11 5.34 -38.79
CA LEU A 169 32.95 6.12 -37.56
C LEU A 169 31.80 7.13 -37.68
N ALA A 170 31.74 7.85 -38.80
CA ALA A 170 30.66 8.79 -39.09
C ALA A 170 29.29 8.09 -39.20
N SER A 171 29.27 6.81 -39.59
CA SER A 171 28.05 5.98 -39.56
C SER A 171 27.64 5.63 -38.12
N VAL A 172 28.59 5.25 -37.27
CA VAL A 172 28.35 4.95 -35.85
C VAL A 172 27.86 6.20 -35.12
N GLU A 173 28.50 7.35 -35.33
CA GLU A 173 28.07 8.61 -34.74
C GLU A 173 26.65 9.00 -35.15
N ARG A 174 26.31 8.92 -36.44
CA ARG A 174 24.94 9.17 -36.91
C ARG A 174 23.91 8.24 -36.26
N SER A 175 24.25 6.97 -36.06
CA SER A 175 23.36 6.04 -35.36
C SER A 175 23.20 6.41 -33.88
N HIS A 176 24.27 6.87 -33.23
CA HIS A 176 24.28 7.28 -31.83
C HIS A 176 23.48 8.56 -31.61
N THR A 177 23.67 9.60 -32.44
CA THR A 177 22.88 10.84 -32.37
C THR A 177 21.38 10.55 -32.56
N ARG A 178 21.02 9.62 -33.44
CA ARG A 178 19.63 9.20 -33.64
C ARG A 178 19.05 8.48 -32.41
N LEU A 179 19.88 7.75 -31.67
CA LEU A 179 19.46 7.11 -30.41
C LEU A 179 19.30 8.15 -29.29
N ILE A 180 20.19 9.13 -29.18
CA ILE A 180 20.07 10.25 -28.24
C ILE A 180 18.76 11.02 -28.46
N VAL A 181 18.47 11.44 -29.70
CA VAL A 181 17.25 12.20 -30.02
C VAL A 181 15.98 11.39 -29.70
N LYS A 182 16.02 10.07 -29.88
CA LYS A 182 14.89 9.20 -29.51
C LYS A 182 14.75 9.04 -27.99
N ALA A 183 15.85 9.04 -27.25
CA ALA A 183 15.85 8.96 -25.80
C ALA A 183 15.37 10.26 -25.14
N GLU A 184 15.74 11.42 -25.69
CA GLU A 184 15.29 12.74 -25.22
C GLU A 184 13.82 13.06 -25.54
N ALA A 185 13.22 12.32 -26.47
CA ALA A 185 11.81 12.48 -26.87
C ALA A 185 10.83 11.62 -26.06
N LEU A 186 11.32 10.79 -25.14
CA LEU A 186 10.54 9.95 -24.20
C LEU A 186 10.29 10.69 -22.88
#